data_AF-A0A9X1TDC5-F1
#
_entry.id   AF-A0A9X1TDC5-F1
#
_cell.length_a   1.000
_cell.length_b   1.000
_cell.length_c   1.000
_cell.angle_alpha   90.00
_cell.angle_beta   90.00
_cell.angle_gamma   90.00
#
_symmetry.space_group_name_H-M   'P 1'
#
loop_
_entity.id
_entity.type
_entity.pdbx_description
1 polymer ?
#
loop_
_entity_poly.entity_id
_entity_poly.type
_entity_poly.pdbx_seq_one_letter_code
_entity_poly.pdbx_strand_id
1 'polypeptide(L)'
;MEQITKQENNAFFKVAEGVWGLTDIFVNVYIVQNKGDNSWVLIDAGLKTAYPKIKKMVTRLFGENARPKAIVLTHGHFDHVGSLKKLAEEWDVPVYAHHLEMAYLTGKSGYPPPDSSVGGGMMAYMADLYSAAPIDLSGRVEEFPGITPDIPFMPEWKYIHTPGHSPGHVSFWREKDKVLIAGDAVVTTKQESAMAVLLQTKIVSGPPKYFTCNWLKAEDSVDQLASLLPNVLASGHGKPMYGKDMQQQLLELAYYFEDKAVPETGRYVMSPAITDSEGIVSVPKETAEPYRVLLTVGAVAGLTALGWALYSKYRMQKSY
;
A
#
# COMPACT_ATOMS: atom_id res chain seq x y z
N MET A 1 22.68 -31.73 -3.46
CA MET A 1 22.43 -30.99 -2.21
C MET A 1 23.67 -30.17 -1.96
N GLU A 2 23.52 -28.85 -1.79
CA GLU A 2 24.53 -27.81 -2.08
C GLU A 2 24.75 -27.71 -3.61
N GLN A 3 24.55 -26.60 -4.32
CA GLN A 3 24.61 -25.18 -3.97
C GLN A 3 23.46 -24.45 -4.68
N ILE A 4 22.49 -23.95 -3.92
CA ILE A 4 21.62 -22.87 -4.42
C ILE A 4 22.33 -21.59 -4.01
N THR A 5 22.90 -20.93 -5.01
CA THR A 5 23.63 -19.68 -4.87
C THR A 5 22.75 -18.64 -4.18
N LYS A 6 23.35 -17.93 -3.23
CA LYS A 6 22.79 -16.88 -2.37
C LYS A 6 22.10 -15.71 -3.12
N GLN A 7 22.08 -15.76 -4.45
CA GLN A 7 21.59 -14.73 -5.36
C GLN A 7 20.15 -15.00 -5.86
N GLU A 8 19.61 -16.22 -5.72
CA GLU A 8 18.26 -16.60 -6.19
C GLU A 8 17.12 -16.47 -5.15
N ASN A 9 17.46 -16.08 -3.91
CA ASN A 9 16.58 -16.20 -2.73
C ASN A 9 15.67 -14.99 -2.42
N ASN A 10 15.66 -13.92 -3.22
CA ASN A 10 14.94 -12.67 -2.89
C ASN A 10 13.71 -12.35 -3.78
N ALA A 11 13.03 -13.35 -4.36
CA ALA A 11 11.87 -13.07 -5.20
C ALA A 11 10.62 -12.67 -4.41
N PHE A 12 10.44 -13.20 -3.19
CA PHE A 12 9.31 -12.94 -2.31
C PHE A 12 9.66 -13.43 -0.89
N PHE A 13 8.86 -13.08 0.12
CA PHE A 13 9.03 -13.46 1.52
C PHE A 13 7.79 -14.18 2.05
N LYS A 14 7.97 -15.02 3.07
CA LYS A 14 6.87 -15.66 3.78
C LYS A 14 6.35 -14.72 4.88
N VAL A 15 5.03 -14.57 4.97
CA VAL A 15 4.34 -13.80 6.03
C VAL A 15 3.81 -14.74 7.10
N ALA A 16 3.09 -15.77 6.70
CA ALA A 16 2.51 -16.78 7.57
C ALA A 16 2.36 -18.09 6.79
N GLU A 17 1.77 -19.11 7.41
CA GLU A 17 1.41 -20.32 6.67
C GLU A 17 0.36 -19.99 5.59
N GLY A 18 0.64 -20.38 4.34
CA GLY A 18 -0.22 -20.07 3.20
C GLY A 18 -0.27 -18.59 2.82
N VAL A 19 0.67 -17.76 3.31
CA VAL A 19 0.73 -16.32 2.99
C VAL A 19 2.14 -15.92 2.61
N TRP A 20 2.28 -15.37 1.40
CA TRP A 20 3.53 -14.86 0.87
C TRP A 20 3.35 -13.41 0.43
N GLY A 21 4.43 -12.63 0.49
CA GLY A 21 4.46 -11.25 0.04
C GLY A 21 5.64 -10.97 -0.87
N LEU A 22 5.47 -10.00 -1.76
CA LEU A 22 6.50 -9.50 -2.67
C LEU A 22 6.49 -7.97 -2.57
N THR A 23 7.67 -7.36 -2.40
CA THR A 23 7.82 -5.90 -2.47
C THR A 23 8.20 -5.48 -3.89
N ASP A 24 7.34 -4.71 -4.56
CA ASP A 24 7.64 -4.03 -5.80
C ASP A 24 8.09 -2.58 -5.53
N ILE A 25 9.40 -2.36 -5.53
CA ILE A 25 10.05 -1.07 -5.23
C ILE A 25 9.83 -0.63 -3.77
N PHE A 26 8.61 -0.24 -3.43
CA PHE A 26 8.22 0.21 -2.09
C PHE A 26 6.84 -0.30 -1.63
N VAL A 27 6.03 -0.87 -2.54
CA VAL A 27 4.68 -1.38 -2.26
C VAL A 27 4.66 -2.90 -2.26
N ASN A 28 3.86 -3.50 -1.39
CA ASN A 28 3.74 -4.93 -1.22
C ASN A 28 2.48 -5.45 -1.92
N VAL A 29 2.61 -6.65 -2.47
CA VAL A 29 1.48 -7.48 -2.89
C VAL A 29 1.53 -8.79 -2.13
N TYR A 30 0.38 -9.41 -1.91
CA TYR A 30 0.29 -10.65 -1.14
C TYR A 30 -0.42 -11.76 -1.89
N ILE A 31 -0.03 -12.99 -1.63
CA ILE A 31 -0.76 -14.19 -2.05
C ILE A 31 -1.27 -14.88 -0.79
N VAL A 32 -2.54 -15.21 -0.80
CA VAL A 32 -3.19 -16.06 0.21
C VAL A 32 -3.61 -17.35 -0.46
N GLN A 33 -3.14 -18.47 0.07
CA GLN A 33 -3.53 -19.81 -0.35
C GLN A 33 -4.50 -20.43 0.68
N ASN A 34 -5.59 -20.99 0.18
CA ASN A 34 -6.57 -21.74 0.97
C ASN A 34 -6.03 -23.12 1.32
N LYS A 35 -6.28 -23.54 2.56
CA LYS A 35 -6.01 -24.92 2.97
C LYS A 35 -7.03 -25.86 2.33
N GLY A 36 -6.57 -27.01 1.83
CA GLY A 36 -7.44 -28.11 1.36
C GLY A 36 -7.52 -28.26 -0.16
N ASP A 37 -7.66 -27.18 -0.92
CA ASP A 37 -7.82 -27.23 -2.38
C ASP A 37 -6.68 -26.56 -3.18
N ASN A 38 -5.68 -26.03 -2.47
CA ASN A 38 -4.54 -25.27 -3.02
C ASN A 38 -4.94 -24.05 -3.87
N SER A 39 -6.21 -23.63 -3.86
CA SER A 39 -6.65 -22.41 -4.50
C SER A 39 -6.04 -21.20 -3.79
N TRP A 40 -5.86 -20.11 -4.53
CA TRP A 40 -5.23 -18.92 -3.98
C TRP A 40 -5.80 -17.65 -4.61
N VAL A 41 -5.60 -16.55 -3.89
CA VAL A 41 -6.05 -15.20 -4.25
C VAL A 41 -4.85 -14.27 -4.18
N LEU A 42 -4.77 -13.34 -5.12
CA LEU A 42 -3.81 -12.24 -5.10
C LEU A 42 -4.46 -11.05 -4.38
N ILE A 43 -3.74 -10.43 -3.45
CA ILE A 43 -4.10 -9.18 -2.80
C ILE A 43 -3.21 -8.07 -3.33
N ASP A 44 -3.84 -7.04 -3.91
CA ASP A 44 -3.22 -5.94 -4.66
C ASP A 44 -2.34 -6.38 -5.84
N ALA A 45 -1.95 -5.42 -6.67
CA ALA A 45 -1.23 -5.66 -7.92
C ALA A 45 0.03 -4.80 -8.09
N GLY A 46 0.41 -4.02 -7.08
CA GLY A 46 1.66 -3.25 -7.10
C GLY A 46 1.69 -2.20 -8.23
N LEU A 47 2.88 -1.66 -8.52
CA LEU A 47 3.09 -0.80 -9.69
C LEU A 47 3.06 -1.62 -10.99
N LYS A 48 3.12 -0.95 -12.15
CA LYS A 48 3.26 -1.62 -13.46
C LYS A 48 4.49 -2.55 -13.55
N THR A 49 5.52 -2.27 -12.74
CA THR A 49 6.73 -3.08 -12.62
C THR A 49 6.54 -4.39 -11.85
N ALA A 50 5.42 -4.55 -11.14
CA ALA A 50 5.13 -5.73 -10.35
C ALA A 50 4.76 -6.93 -11.22
N TYR A 51 4.11 -6.72 -12.37
CA TYR A 51 3.65 -7.78 -13.28
C TYR A 51 4.67 -8.94 -13.48
N PRO A 52 5.91 -8.70 -13.97
CA PRO A 52 6.85 -9.80 -14.17
C PRO A 52 7.31 -10.45 -12.85
N LYS A 53 7.36 -9.70 -11.76
CA LYS A 53 7.77 -10.20 -10.44
C LYS A 53 6.67 -11.08 -9.83
N ILE A 54 5.41 -10.68 -9.96
CA ILE A 54 4.23 -11.44 -9.55
C ILE A 54 4.17 -12.75 -10.33
N LYS A 55 4.30 -12.71 -11.67
CA LYS A 55 4.34 -13.93 -12.50
C LYS A 55 5.45 -14.88 -12.03
N LYS A 56 6.65 -14.37 -11.76
CA LYS A 56 7.77 -15.18 -11.24
C LYS A 56 7.48 -15.77 -9.86
N MET A 57 6.86 -15.02 -8.95
CA MET A 57 6.45 -15.53 -7.63
C MET A 57 5.43 -16.66 -7.79
N VAL A 58 4.40 -16.45 -8.62
CA VAL A 58 3.34 -17.44 -8.89
C VAL A 58 3.92 -18.72 -9.50
N THR A 59 4.77 -18.62 -10.52
CA THR A 59 5.42 -19.80 -11.12
C THR A 59 6.23 -20.60 -10.09
N ARG A 60 6.94 -19.91 -9.19
CA ARG A 60 7.73 -20.59 -8.13
C ARG A 60 6.88 -21.25 -7.06
N LEU A 61 5.72 -20.69 -6.73
CA LEU A 61 4.84 -21.22 -5.68
C LEU A 61 3.91 -22.32 -6.19
N PHE A 62 3.39 -22.17 -7.40
CA PHE A 62 2.26 -22.97 -7.89
C PHE A 62 2.50 -23.61 -9.26
N GLY A 63 3.66 -23.39 -9.87
CA GLY A 63 4.03 -23.95 -11.17
C GLY A 63 3.64 -23.07 -12.35
N GLU A 64 4.03 -23.51 -13.55
CA GLU A 64 3.70 -22.82 -14.79
C GLU A 64 2.19 -22.78 -15.02
N ASN A 65 1.70 -21.69 -15.62
CA ASN A 65 0.28 -21.46 -15.93
C ASN A 65 -0.67 -21.38 -14.72
N ALA A 66 -0.15 -21.39 -13.48
CA ALA A 66 -0.97 -21.15 -12.32
C ALA A 66 -1.65 -19.77 -12.38
N ARG A 67 -2.93 -19.73 -11.96
CA ARG A 67 -3.75 -18.53 -11.86
C ARG A 67 -4.52 -18.50 -10.55
N PRO A 68 -4.82 -17.31 -10.00
CA PRO A 68 -5.65 -17.20 -8.81
C PRO A 68 -7.11 -17.52 -9.13
N LYS A 69 -7.94 -17.59 -8.08
CA LYS A 69 -9.40 -17.57 -8.23
C LYS A 69 -9.94 -16.15 -8.42
N ALA A 70 -9.28 -15.17 -7.81
CA ALA A 70 -9.63 -13.75 -7.89
C ALA A 70 -8.42 -12.88 -7.57
N ILE A 71 -8.53 -11.59 -7.88
CA ILE A 71 -7.69 -10.54 -7.27
C ILE A 71 -8.58 -9.75 -6.32
N VAL A 72 -8.06 -9.39 -5.15
CA VAL A 72 -8.78 -8.61 -4.15
C VAL A 72 -7.95 -7.37 -3.80
N LEU A 73 -8.59 -6.23 -3.65
CA LEU A 73 -7.90 -4.96 -3.39
C LEU A 73 -8.08 -4.49 -1.95
N THR A 74 -7.00 -3.97 -1.38
CA THR A 74 -7.07 -3.13 -0.17
C THR A 74 -7.73 -1.80 -0.52
N HIS A 75 -7.27 -1.17 -1.61
CA HIS A 75 -7.80 0.06 -2.18
C HIS A 75 -7.24 0.28 -3.62
N GLY A 76 -7.68 1.35 -4.29
CA GLY A 76 -7.38 1.59 -5.69
C GLY A 76 -6.28 2.60 -6.03
N HIS A 77 -5.39 2.99 -5.10
CA HIS A 77 -4.28 3.89 -5.45
C HIS A 77 -3.32 3.27 -6.48
N PHE A 78 -2.62 4.14 -7.21
CA PHE A 78 -1.85 3.80 -8.41
C PHE A 78 -0.79 2.72 -8.19
N ASP A 79 -0.22 2.66 -6.99
CA ASP A 79 0.80 1.72 -6.56
C ASP A 79 0.22 0.39 -6.06
N HIS A 80 -1.09 0.29 -5.88
CA HIS A 80 -1.78 -0.97 -5.60
C HIS A 80 -2.44 -1.57 -6.85
N VAL A 81 -2.72 -0.76 -7.88
CA VAL A 81 -3.47 -1.21 -9.07
C VAL A 81 -2.66 -1.19 -10.38
N GLY A 82 -1.38 -0.83 -10.34
CA GLY A 82 -0.55 -0.61 -11.52
C GLY A 82 -0.45 -1.80 -12.47
N SER A 83 -0.36 -3.04 -11.96
CA SER A 83 -0.38 -4.25 -12.82
C SER A 83 -1.75 -4.93 -12.91
N LEU A 84 -2.78 -4.37 -12.27
CA LEU A 84 -4.07 -5.03 -12.04
C LEU A 84 -4.78 -5.44 -13.32
N LYS A 85 -5.03 -4.48 -14.21
CA LYS A 85 -5.77 -4.71 -15.46
C LYS A 85 -5.15 -5.84 -16.28
N LYS A 86 -3.82 -5.79 -16.48
CA LYS A 86 -3.08 -6.79 -17.23
C LYS A 86 -3.15 -8.18 -16.59
N LEU A 87 -2.98 -8.27 -15.27
CA LEU A 87 -3.06 -9.54 -14.54
C LEU A 87 -4.47 -10.13 -14.58
N ALA A 88 -5.49 -9.31 -14.35
CA ALA A 88 -6.89 -9.74 -14.34
C ALA A 88 -7.37 -10.22 -15.72
N GLU A 89 -6.95 -9.54 -16.79
CA GLU A 89 -7.24 -9.95 -18.18
C GLU A 89 -6.52 -11.24 -18.56
N GLU A 90 -5.22 -11.38 -18.22
CA GLU A 90 -4.44 -12.55 -18.59
C GLU A 90 -4.86 -13.82 -17.84
N TRP A 91 -5.19 -13.69 -16.55
CA TRP A 91 -5.66 -14.83 -15.76
C TRP A 91 -7.15 -15.12 -15.94
N ASP A 92 -7.89 -14.18 -16.54
CA ASP A 92 -9.35 -14.21 -16.69
C ASP A 92 -10.03 -14.49 -15.34
N VAL A 93 -9.86 -13.54 -14.41
CA VAL A 93 -10.36 -13.63 -13.03
C VAL A 93 -11.10 -12.35 -12.63
N PRO A 94 -12.08 -12.44 -11.73
CA PRO A 94 -12.74 -11.27 -11.16
C PRO A 94 -11.81 -10.50 -10.22
N VAL A 95 -12.10 -9.20 -10.05
CA VAL A 95 -11.48 -8.32 -9.07
C VAL A 95 -12.51 -7.95 -8.00
N TYR A 96 -12.20 -8.07 -6.72
CA TYR A 96 -13.08 -7.63 -5.64
C TYR A 96 -12.53 -6.41 -4.89
N ALA A 97 -13.40 -5.46 -4.59
CA ALA A 97 -13.09 -4.28 -3.80
C ALA A 97 -14.29 -3.84 -2.95
N HIS A 98 -14.05 -2.92 -2.00
CA HIS A 98 -15.12 -2.33 -1.22
C HIS A 98 -16.02 -1.43 -2.08
N HIS A 99 -17.30 -1.32 -1.77
CA HIS A 99 -18.27 -0.56 -2.58
C HIS A 99 -17.89 0.93 -2.74
N LEU A 100 -17.23 1.52 -1.73
CA LEU A 100 -16.72 2.90 -1.79
C LEU A 100 -15.48 3.06 -2.68
N GLU A 101 -14.86 1.98 -3.16
CA GLU A 101 -13.75 2.04 -4.11
C GLU A 101 -14.25 2.01 -5.58
N MET A 102 -15.51 1.66 -5.81
CA MET A 102 -16.04 1.39 -7.14
C MET A 102 -15.94 2.58 -8.07
N ALA A 103 -16.28 3.80 -7.60
CA ALA A 103 -16.19 5.01 -8.41
C ALA A 103 -14.78 5.25 -8.99
N TYR A 104 -13.74 4.85 -8.24
CA TYR A 104 -12.33 5.02 -8.65
C TYR A 104 -11.84 3.89 -9.56
N LEU A 105 -12.45 2.71 -9.46
CA LEU A 105 -12.11 1.51 -10.24
C LEU A 105 -12.92 1.38 -11.53
N THR A 106 -13.99 2.16 -11.70
CA THR A 106 -14.87 2.16 -12.90
C THR A 106 -14.85 3.49 -13.65
N GLY A 107 -13.79 4.29 -13.52
CA GLY A 107 -13.63 5.51 -14.31
C GLY A 107 -14.53 6.69 -13.91
N LYS A 108 -15.30 6.60 -12.83
CA LYS A 108 -16.36 7.56 -12.48
C LYS A 108 -15.84 8.79 -11.74
N SER A 109 -14.88 8.61 -10.83
CA SER A 109 -14.30 9.69 -10.03
C SER A 109 -12.83 9.40 -9.76
N GLY A 110 -12.00 10.44 -9.60
CA GLY A 110 -10.64 10.28 -9.08
C GLY A 110 -10.60 10.29 -7.56
N TYR A 111 -9.52 9.81 -6.96
CA TYR A 111 -9.33 9.91 -5.51
C TYR A 111 -9.21 11.36 -5.05
N PRO A 112 -9.53 11.67 -3.77
CA PRO A 112 -9.14 12.94 -3.17
C PRO A 112 -7.67 13.24 -3.48
N PRO A 113 -7.35 14.45 -3.97
CA PRO A 113 -6.02 14.76 -4.45
C PRO A 113 -4.98 14.62 -3.33
N PRO A 114 -3.76 14.15 -3.63
CA PRO A 114 -2.70 14.08 -2.64
C PRO A 114 -2.38 15.46 -2.04
N ASP A 115 -1.75 15.44 -0.88
CA ASP A 115 -1.23 16.62 -0.20
C ASP A 115 0.30 16.54 -0.12
N SER A 116 0.98 17.19 -1.06
CA SER A 116 2.45 17.24 -1.12
C SER A 116 3.08 18.12 -0.03
N SER A 117 2.26 18.81 0.77
CA SER A 117 2.73 19.69 1.85
C SER A 117 3.00 18.97 3.18
N VAL A 118 2.59 17.70 3.28
CA VAL A 118 2.71 16.89 4.50
C VAL A 118 3.62 15.68 4.29
N GLY A 119 4.03 15.02 5.37
CA GLY A 119 4.90 13.85 5.29
C GLY A 119 6.37 14.20 5.32
N GLY A 120 6.82 14.97 4.34
CA GLY A 120 8.22 15.31 4.16
C GLY A 120 9.04 14.20 3.50
N GLY A 121 10.14 14.56 2.85
CA GLY A 121 10.92 13.61 2.06
C GLY A 121 10.41 13.45 0.63
N MET A 122 11.16 12.68 -0.18
CA MET A 122 11.03 12.73 -1.64
C MET A 122 9.67 12.25 -2.17
N MET A 123 9.03 11.26 -1.52
CA MET A 123 7.73 10.74 -1.97
C MET A 123 6.63 11.78 -1.75
N ALA A 124 6.55 12.38 -0.57
CA ALA A 124 5.64 13.49 -0.28
C ALA A 124 5.82 14.66 -1.26
N TYR A 125 7.06 15.09 -1.52
CA TYR A 125 7.32 16.20 -2.46
C TYR A 125 6.94 15.91 -3.92
N MET A 126 6.87 14.64 -4.29
CA MET A 126 6.47 14.21 -5.62
C MET A 126 4.99 13.78 -5.68
N ALA A 127 4.23 13.94 -4.58
CA ALA A 127 2.88 13.39 -4.48
C ALA A 127 1.94 13.93 -5.56
N ASP A 128 2.08 15.21 -5.94
CA ASP A 128 1.29 15.83 -7.02
C ASP A 128 1.54 15.23 -8.41
N LEU A 129 2.63 14.46 -8.59
CA LEU A 129 2.92 13.73 -9.82
C LEU A 129 2.28 12.34 -9.84
N TYR A 130 1.80 11.86 -8.69
CA TYR A 130 1.11 10.57 -8.60
C TYR A 130 -0.32 10.70 -9.12
N SER A 131 -0.74 9.69 -9.88
CA SER A 131 -2.05 9.71 -10.51
C SER A 131 -3.15 9.50 -9.48
N ALA A 132 -3.96 10.52 -9.24
CA ALA A 132 -5.28 10.40 -8.59
C ALA A 132 -6.39 10.00 -9.59
N ALA A 133 -6.07 9.89 -10.88
CA ALA A 133 -7.03 9.53 -11.92
C ALA A 133 -7.56 8.11 -11.73
N PRO A 134 -8.86 7.87 -12.00
CA PRO A 134 -9.41 6.53 -11.91
C PRO A 134 -8.82 5.60 -12.97
N ILE A 135 -8.96 4.31 -12.69
CA ILE A 135 -8.83 3.27 -13.70
C ILE A 135 -10.22 2.80 -14.10
N ASP A 136 -10.31 2.08 -15.21
CA ASP A 136 -11.55 1.47 -15.67
C ASP A 136 -11.40 -0.05 -15.79
N LEU A 137 -12.04 -0.73 -14.84
CA LEU A 137 -12.20 -2.18 -14.74
C LEU A 137 -13.66 -2.59 -14.90
N SER A 138 -14.49 -1.74 -15.49
CA SER A 138 -15.91 -2.02 -15.72
C SER A 138 -16.09 -3.39 -16.37
N GLY A 139 -16.98 -4.21 -15.79
CA GLY A 139 -17.23 -5.59 -16.23
C GLY A 139 -16.27 -6.64 -15.67
N ARG A 140 -15.31 -6.26 -14.81
CA ARG A 140 -14.39 -7.22 -14.13
C ARG A 140 -14.24 -6.96 -12.63
N VAL A 141 -14.54 -5.75 -12.16
CA VAL A 141 -14.59 -5.43 -10.73
C VAL A 141 -16.00 -5.69 -10.18
N GLU A 142 -16.05 -6.35 -9.02
CA GLU A 142 -17.23 -6.68 -8.25
C GLU A 142 -17.05 -6.15 -6.81
N GLU A 143 -18.16 -5.79 -6.17
CA GLU A 143 -18.14 -5.41 -4.76
C GLU A 143 -17.96 -6.64 -3.86
N PHE A 144 -17.35 -6.45 -2.68
CA PHE A 144 -17.48 -7.45 -1.62
C PHE A 144 -18.96 -7.73 -1.32
N PRO A 145 -19.33 -8.97 -0.92
CA PRO A 145 -20.69 -9.29 -0.51
C PRO A 145 -21.14 -8.43 0.68
N GLY A 146 -21.90 -7.36 0.43
CA GLY A 146 -22.16 -6.26 1.38
C GLY A 146 -22.99 -6.58 2.64
N ILE A 147 -23.33 -7.84 2.89
CA ILE A 147 -24.09 -8.27 4.10
C ILE A 147 -23.15 -8.83 5.18
N THR A 148 -21.95 -9.26 4.79
CA THR A 148 -21.00 -9.96 5.66
C THR A 148 -19.58 -9.46 5.39
N PRO A 149 -18.66 -9.53 6.36
CA PRO A 149 -17.25 -9.23 6.15
C PRO A 149 -16.52 -10.33 5.34
N ASP A 150 -17.25 -11.12 4.54
CA ASP A 150 -16.74 -12.28 3.81
C ASP A 150 -16.03 -11.84 2.53
N ILE A 151 -14.97 -12.56 2.19
CA ILE A 151 -14.18 -12.31 0.98
C ILE A 151 -14.36 -13.51 0.04
N PRO A 152 -14.83 -13.30 -1.20
CA PRO A 152 -14.93 -14.37 -2.18
C PRO A 152 -13.61 -15.13 -2.34
N PHE A 153 -13.69 -16.46 -2.33
CA PHE A 153 -12.54 -17.36 -2.45
C PHE A 153 -11.50 -17.27 -1.31
N MET A 154 -11.81 -16.65 -0.17
CA MET A 154 -10.93 -16.62 1.02
C MET A 154 -11.71 -16.96 2.31
N PRO A 155 -12.21 -18.20 2.49
CA PRO A 155 -13.18 -18.56 3.54
C PRO A 155 -12.68 -18.36 4.99
N GLU A 156 -11.37 -18.39 5.22
CA GLU A 156 -10.78 -18.19 6.55
C GLU A 156 -10.48 -16.71 6.85
N TRP A 157 -10.73 -15.81 5.90
CA TRP A 157 -10.42 -14.40 6.01
C TRP A 157 -11.68 -13.56 6.03
N LYS A 158 -11.59 -12.44 6.74
CA LYS A 158 -12.59 -11.38 6.76
C LYS A 158 -11.96 -10.07 6.33
N TYR A 159 -12.71 -9.24 5.62
CA TYR A 159 -12.30 -7.85 5.40
C TYR A 159 -12.82 -6.98 6.55
N ILE A 160 -12.08 -5.92 6.85
CA ILE A 160 -12.42 -4.89 7.83
C ILE A 160 -12.36 -3.57 7.07
N HIS A 161 -13.47 -2.82 7.05
CA HIS A 161 -13.48 -1.49 6.45
C HIS A 161 -12.62 -0.57 7.32
N THR A 162 -11.53 -0.07 6.75
CA THR A 162 -10.50 0.74 7.42
C THR A 162 -10.27 2.06 6.67
N PRO A 163 -11.31 2.92 6.57
CA PRO A 163 -11.25 4.16 5.81
C PRO A 163 -10.28 5.18 6.40
N GLY A 164 -9.89 6.16 5.60
CA GLY A 164 -9.08 7.30 6.05
C GLY A 164 -7.94 7.59 5.11
N HIS A 165 -7.15 6.55 4.79
CA HIS A 165 -6.18 6.59 3.69
C HIS A 165 -6.88 6.72 2.34
N SER A 166 -7.89 5.88 2.09
CA SER A 166 -8.90 6.07 1.05
C SER A 166 -10.30 5.85 1.63
N PRO A 167 -11.38 6.27 0.94
CA PRO A 167 -12.74 6.14 1.45
C PRO A 167 -13.22 4.69 1.65
N GLY A 168 -12.85 3.79 0.74
CA GLY A 168 -13.23 2.38 0.78
C GLY A 168 -12.08 1.45 1.14
N HIS A 169 -10.99 1.97 1.70
CA HIS A 169 -9.85 1.15 2.11
C HIS A 169 -10.29 0.01 3.03
N VAL A 170 -9.77 -1.20 2.81
CA VAL A 170 -9.99 -2.37 3.67
C VAL A 170 -8.68 -3.01 4.11
N SER A 171 -8.73 -3.66 5.28
CA SER A 171 -7.71 -4.57 5.77
C SER A 171 -8.23 -6.00 5.82
N PHE A 172 -7.35 -7.00 5.74
CA PHE A 172 -7.72 -8.41 5.75
C PHE A 172 -7.25 -9.11 7.02
N TRP A 173 -8.18 -9.79 7.70
CA TRP A 173 -7.95 -10.46 8.96
C TRP A 173 -8.19 -11.95 8.88
N ARG A 174 -7.23 -12.74 9.37
CA ARG A 174 -7.37 -14.19 9.56
C ARG A 174 -7.27 -14.53 11.03
N GLU A 175 -8.41 -14.86 11.63
CA GLU A 175 -8.54 -15.03 13.08
C GLU A 175 -7.73 -16.21 13.63
N LYS A 176 -7.72 -17.35 12.92
CA LYS A 176 -7.14 -18.62 13.41
C LYS A 176 -5.68 -18.50 13.86
N ASP A 177 -4.90 -17.64 13.21
CA ASP A 177 -3.47 -17.43 13.50
C ASP A 177 -3.13 -15.95 13.68
N LYS A 178 -4.16 -15.10 13.77
CA LYS A 178 -4.06 -13.65 14.01
C LYS A 178 -3.15 -12.93 13.01
N VAL A 179 -3.32 -13.24 11.73
CA VAL A 179 -2.60 -12.55 10.64
C VAL A 179 -3.45 -11.38 10.15
N LEU A 180 -2.86 -10.19 10.21
CA LEU A 180 -3.43 -8.96 9.69
C LEU A 180 -2.63 -8.48 8.48
N ILE A 181 -3.31 -8.29 7.35
CA ILE A 181 -2.80 -7.53 6.20
C ILE A 181 -3.51 -6.18 6.23
N ALA A 182 -2.83 -5.17 6.75
CA ALA A 182 -3.41 -3.86 7.06
C ALA A 182 -3.62 -2.97 5.84
N GLY A 183 -3.06 -3.30 4.67
CA GLY A 183 -2.96 -2.34 3.56
C GLY A 183 -2.22 -1.10 4.01
N ASP A 184 -2.77 0.06 3.70
CA ASP A 184 -2.19 1.37 4.00
C ASP A 184 -2.82 2.07 5.20
N ALA A 185 -3.77 1.42 5.89
CA ALA A 185 -4.29 1.90 7.18
C ALA A 185 -3.17 2.01 8.24
N VAL A 186 -2.17 1.12 8.17
CA VAL A 186 -0.95 1.11 8.98
C VAL A 186 0.21 0.61 8.13
N VAL A 187 1.36 1.28 8.18
CA VAL A 187 2.58 0.83 7.47
C VAL A 187 3.68 0.39 8.43
N THR A 188 4.55 -0.52 8.00
CA THR A 188 5.62 -1.12 8.81
C THR A 188 7.00 -0.52 8.50
N THR A 189 7.01 0.75 8.11
CA THR A 189 8.20 1.55 7.77
C THR A 189 7.93 3.03 8.08
N LYS A 190 8.97 3.87 8.07
CA LYS A 190 8.78 5.33 7.94
C LYS A 190 8.92 5.71 6.47
N GLN A 191 7.81 5.87 5.76
CA GLN A 191 7.86 6.30 4.35
C GLN A 191 8.50 7.67 4.16
N GLU A 192 8.35 8.55 5.15
CA GLU A 192 8.82 9.95 5.11
C GLU A 192 10.32 10.12 5.38
N SER A 193 11.03 9.05 5.72
CA SER A 193 12.47 9.09 5.92
C SER A 193 13.18 8.29 4.85
N ALA A 194 13.79 8.99 3.89
CA ALA A 194 14.67 8.37 2.89
C ALA A 194 15.73 7.47 3.54
N MET A 195 16.18 7.81 4.75
CA MET A 195 17.12 7.01 5.55
C MET A 195 16.46 5.74 6.13
N ALA A 196 15.23 5.81 6.66
CA ALA A 196 14.52 4.62 7.15
C ALA A 196 14.12 3.66 6.02
N VAL A 197 13.78 4.19 4.84
CA VAL A 197 13.57 3.41 3.61
C VAL A 197 14.87 2.70 3.20
N LEU A 198 16.01 3.39 3.28
CA LEU A 198 17.33 2.81 2.99
C LEU A 198 17.77 1.77 4.05
N LEU A 199 17.52 2.05 5.33
CA LEU A 199 17.95 1.23 6.48
C LEU A 199 16.96 0.13 6.84
N GLN A 200 15.76 0.12 6.24
CA GLN A 200 14.72 -0.87 6.49
C GLN A 200 14.36 -1.02 7.98
N THR A 201 14.30 0.10 8.72
CA THR A 201 13.91 0.09 10.14
C THR A 201 12.46 -0.34 10.26
N LYS A 202 12.22 -1.51 10.85
CA LYS A 202 10.88 -2.05 11.10
C LYS A 202 10.23 -1.29 12.25
N ILE A 203 9.32 -0.40 11.93
CA ILE A 203 8.48 0.26 12.93
C ILE A 203 7.05 0.31 12.44
N VAL A 204 6.10 0.33 13.36
CA VAL A 204 4.70 0.59 13.04
C VAL A 204 4.50 2.10 12.94
N SER A 205 3.90 2.57 11.83
CA SER A 205 3.54 3.97 11.59
C SER A 205 2.11 4.07 11.09
N GLY A 206 1.49 5.24 11.26
CA GLY A 206 0.19 5.57 10.68
C GLY A 206 0.19 5.53 9.14
N PRO A 207 -0.97 5.77 8.51
CA PRO A 207 -1.09 5.74 7.06
C PRO A 207 -0.20 6.78 6.37
N PRO A 208 0.14 6.58 5.07
CA PRO A 208 0.88 7.56 4.28
C PRO A 208 0.23 8.95 4.34
N LYS A 209 0.95 9.95 4.85
CA LYS A 209 0.37 11.27 5.16
C LYS A 209 -0.14 11.99 3.92
N TYR A 210 0.59 11.89 2.83
CA TYR A 210 0.30 12.60 1.57
C TYR A 210 -0.92 12.07 0.82
N PHE A 211 -1.48 10.91 1.19
CA PHE A 211 -2.75 10.40 0.64
C PHE A 211 -3.89 10.31 1.65
N THR A 212 -3.60 10.45 2.94
CA THR A 212 -4.63 10.32 3.98
C THR A 212 -5.60 11.49 3.93
N CYS A 213 -6.81 11.22 3.47
CA CYS A 213 -7.84 12.22 3.18
C CYS A 213 -8.85 12.41 4.32
N ASN A 214 -8.84 11.52 5.32
CA ASN A 214 -9.67 11.63 6.52
C ASN A 214 -8.96 11.05 7.75
N TRP A 215 -8.36 11.94 8.56
CA TRP A 215 -7.58 11.55 9.74
C TRP A 215 -8.43 10.96 10.88
N LEU A 216 -9.65 11.46 11.09
CA LEU A 216 -10.57 10.91 12.11
C LEU A 216 -10.95 9.47 11.78
N LYS A 217 -11.22 9.17 10.52
CA LYS A 217 -11.51 7.80 10.07
C LYS A 217 -10.28 6.90 10.10
N ALA A 218 -9.11 7.46 9.82
CA ALA A 218 -7.86 6.72 9.94
C ALA A 218 -7.59 6.33 11.40
N GLU A 219 -7.85 7.21 12.37
CA GLU A 219 -7.74 6.93 13.80
C GLU A 219 -8.68 5.79 14.22
N ASP A 220 -9.98 5.91 13.91
CA ASP A 220 -10.98 4.86 14.16
C ASP A 220 -10.51 3.49 13.60
N SER A 221 -9.92 3.51 12.40
CA SER A 221 -9.42 2.31 11.72
C SER A 221 -8.22 1.71 12.44
N VAL A 222 -7.25 2.53 12.86
CA VAL A 222 -6.07 2.05 13.59
C VAL A 222 -6.48 1.48 14.95
N ASP A 223 -7.40 2.12 15.66
CA ASP A 223 -7.95 1.61 16.92
C ASP A 223 -8.60 0.24 16.74
N GLN A 224 -9.42 0.08 15.69
CA GLN A 224 -10.04 -1.19 15.36
C GLN A 224 -8.99 -2.27 15.08
N LEU A 225 -7.97 -1.97 14.29
CA LEU A 225 -6.90 -2.92 13.96
C LEU A 225 -6.05 -3.30 15.18
N ALA A 226 -5.75 -2.34 16.06
CA ALA A 226 -4.99 -2.57 17.28
C ALA A 226 -5.74 -3.49 18.26
N SER A 227 -7.08 -3.35 18.33
CA SER A 227 -7.93 -4.17 19.20
C SER A 227 -7.92 -5.67 18.87
N LEU A 228 -7.55 -6.04 17.63
CA LEU A 228 -7.43 -7.44 17.19
C LEU A 228 -6.26 -8.18 17.85
N LEU A 229 -5.27 -7.41 18.36
CA LEU A 229 -4.01 -7.92 18.90
C LEU A 229 -3.34 -8.91 17.93
N PRO A 230 -2.99 -8.49 16.70
CA PRO A 230 -2.45 -9.36 15.66
C PRO A 230 -1.13 -10.01 16.11
N ASN A 231 -0.89 -11.27 15.75
CA ASN A 231 0.42 -11.91 15.95
C ASN A 231 1.39 -11.59 14.80
N VAL A 232 0.82 -11.32 13.62
CA VAL A 232 1.54 -10.94 12.40
C VAL A 232 0.87 -9.71 11.80
N LEU A 233 1.67 -8.69 11.53
CA LEU A 233 1.24 -7.48 10.82
C LEU A 233 2.02 -7.38 9.51
N ALA A 234 1.29 -7.46 8.41
CA ALA A 234 1.73 -7.13 7.06
C ALA A 234 1.00 -5.87 6.60
N SER A 235 1.60 -5.08 5.72
CA SER A 235 1.09 -3.76 5.30
C SER A 235 1.44 -3.49 3.84
N GLY A 236 0.74 -2.56 3.20
CA GLY A 236 1.03 -2.15 1.82
C GLY A 236 2.47 -1.66 1.66
N HIS A 237 3.09 -1.13 2.72
CA HIS A 237 4.48 -0.70 2.70
C HIS A 237 5.28 -1.15 3.92
N GLY A 238 6.53 -1.58 3.71
CA GLY A 238 7.43 -2.05 4.76
C GLY A 238 7.55 -3.58 4.82
N LYS A 239 8.22 -4.10 5.85
CA LYS A 239 8.40 -5.55 6.05
C LYS A 239 7.42 -6.05 7.10
N PRO A 240 6.86 -7.26 6.96
CA PRO A 240 6.04 -7.85 8.01
C PRO A 240 6.73 -7.84 9.37
N MET A 241 5.94 -7.53 10.40
CA MET A 241 6.33 -7.45 11.80
C MET A 241 5.56 -8.48 12.63
N TYR A 242 6.16 -8.91 13.74
CA TYR A 242 5.72 -10.10 14.47
C TYR A 242 5.84 -9.90 15.97
N GLY A 243 4.97 -10.58 16.72
CA GLY A 243 5.11 -10.73 18.17
C GLY A 243 4.79 -9.47 18.98
N LYS A 244 5.16 -9.51 20.27
CA LYS A 244 4.72 -8.53 21.27
C LYS A 244 5.21 -7.11 21.00
N ASP A 245 6.43 -6.95 20.48
CA ASP A 245 6.98 -5.63 20.16
C ASP A 245 6.15 -4.93 19.07
N MET A 246 5.75 -5.66 18.03
CA MET A 246 4.84 -5.15 17.00
C MET A 246 3.48 -4.77 17.59
N GLN A 247 2.90 -5.64 18.43
CA GLN A 247 1.62 -5.38 19.09
C GLN A 247 1.68 -4.12 19.96
N GLN A 248 2.76 -3.97 20.73
CA GLN A 248 2.97 -2.79 21.55
C GLN A 248 3.07 -1.53 20.68
N GLN A 249 3.85 -1.55 19.60
CA GLN A 249 3.95 -0.40 18.70
C GLN A 249 2.62 -0.04 18.04
N LEU A 250 1.80 -1.04 17.67
CA LEU A 250 0.47 -0.81 17.10
C LEU A 250 -0.50 -0.21 18.14
N LEU A 251 -0.49 -0.73 19.38
CA LEU A 251 -1.28 -0.18 20.49
C LEU A 251 -0.84 1.24 20.86
N GLU A 252 0.47 1.51 20.82
CA GLU A 252 1.00 2.86 21.04
C GLU A 252 0.68 3.82 19.89
N LEU A 253 0.59 3.32 18.66
CA LEU A 253 0.14 4.13 17.52
C LEU A 253 -1.33 4.49 17.67
N ALA A 254 -2.18 3.52 18.02
CA ALA A 254 -3.59 3.74 18.32
C ALA A 254 -3.77 4.77 19.45
N TYR A 255 -3.12 4.56 20.58
CA TYR A 255 -3.27 5.42 21.76
C TYR A 255 -2.75 6.86 21.56
N TYR A 256 -1.70 7.05 20.76
CA TYR A 256 -1.10 8.35 20.47
C TYR A 256 -1.26 8.73 18.98
N PHE A 257 -2.42 8.42 18.38
CA PHE A 257 -2.60 8.55 16.94
C PHE A 257 -2.46 9.99 16.46
N GLU A 258 -3.12 10.94 17.14
CA GLU A 258 -3.01 12.37 16.85
C GLU A 258 -1.55 12.84 16.80
N ASP A 259 -0.78 12.53 17.85
CA ASP A 259 0.63 12.94 17.97
C ASP A 259 1.57 12.23 16.97
N LYS A 260 1.32 10.95 16.67
CA LYS A 260 2.26 10.11 15.89
C LYS A 260 1.95 10.08 14.40
N ALA A 261 0.69 10.18 14.00
CA ALA A 261 0.24 9.99 12.63
C ALA A 261 -0.20 11.30 11.97
N VAL A 262 -0.98 12.13 12.65
CA VAL A 262 -1.55 13.34 12.07
C VAL A 262 -0.43 14.38 11.87
N PRO A 263 -0.30 15.01 10.68
CA PRO A 263 0.65 16.10 10.47
C PRO A 263 0.16 17.39 11.15
N GLU A 264 1.09 18.25 11.57
CA GLU A 264 0.77 19.53 12.24
C GLU A 264 -0.06 20.48 11.35
N THR A 265 0.16 20.41 10.04
CA THR A 265 -0.55 21.20 9.03
C THR A 265 -0.84 20.32 7.82
N GLY A 266 -1.83 20.69 6.99
CA GLY A 266 -2.13 20.00 5.75
C GLY A 266 -3.58 20.24 5.32
N ARG A 267 -3.87 19.94 4.06
CA ARG A 267 -5.19 20.09 3.43
C ARG A 267 -6.27 19.38 4.22
N TYR A 268 -5.97 18.18 4.73
CA TYR A 268 -6.96 17.30 5.38
C TYR A 268 -6.93 17.31 6.91
N VAL A 269 -6.03 18.09 7.54
CA VAL A 269 -5.83 18.07 9.00
C VAL A 269 -7.05 18.63 9.75
N MET A 270 -7.55 19.79 9.31
CA MET A 270 -8.67 20.46 9.99
C MET A 270 -10.04 19.96 9.50
N SER A 271 -10.11 19.53 8.25
CA SER A 271 -11.35 19.08 7.61
C SER A 271 -11.01 17.93 6.66
N PRO A 272 -11.75 16.81 6.68
CA PRO A 272 -11.50 15.70 5.76
C PRO A 272 -12.04 15.99 4.36
N ALA A 273 -11.64 15.19 3.38
CA ALA A 273 -12.42 15.02 2.15
C ALA A 273 -13.79 14.42 2.48
N ILE A 274 -14.84 14.88 1.80
CA ILE A 274 -16.18 14.29 1.85
C ILE A 274 -16.37 13.49 0.56
N THR A 275 -16.69 12.21 0.72
CA THR A 275 -16.84 11.24 -0.36
C THR A 275 -18.06 10.35 -0.13
N ASP A 276 -18.64 9.82 -1.19
CA ASP A 276 -19.72 8.82 -1.16
C ASP A 276 -19.44 7.70 -2.18
N SER A 277 -20.44 6.85 -2.46
CA SER A 277 -20.31 5.76 -3.44
C SER A 277 -20.11 6.23 -4.89
N GLU A 278 -20.36 7.51 -5.17
CA GLU A 278 -20.20 8.13 -6.48
C GLU A 278 -18.84 8.82 -6.63
N GLY A 279 -18.09 8.99 -5.52
CA GLY A 279 -16.74 9.53 -5.48
C GLY A 279 -16.61 10.78 -4.61
N ILE A 280 -15.84 11.77 -5.06
CA ILE A 280 -15.63 13.03 -4.33
C ILE A 280 -16.89 13.89 -4.34
N VAL A 281 -17.37 14.27 -3.15
CA VAL A 281 -18.42 15.28 -2.94
C VAL A 281 -17.79 16.65 -2.73
N SER A 282 -16.77 16.75 -1.86
CA SER A 282 -16.03 17.99 -1.65
C SER A 282 -14.64 17.72 -1.06
N VAL A 283 -13.69 18.60 -1.36
CA VAL A 283 -12.34 18.59 -0.77
C VAL A 283 -12.03 19.96 -0.15
N PRO A 284 -11.32 20.01 0.98
CA PRO A 284 -10.82 21.28 1.52
C PRO A 284 -9.92 22.00 0.51
N LYS A 285 -9.86 23.32 0.60
CA LYS A 285 -8.94 24.11 -0.21
C LYS A 285 -7.50 23.75 0.14
N GLU A 286 -6.65 23.80 -0.87
CA GLU A 286 -5.22 23.61 -0.72
C GLU A 286 -4.63 24.63 0.27
N THR A 287 -3.89 24.12 1.26
CA THR A 287 -3.26 24.93 2.31
C THR A 287 -1.84 25.38 1.96
N ALA A 288 -1.27 24.86 0.87
CA ALA A 288 0.10 25.11 0.46
C ALA A 288 0.19 26.01 -0.76
N GLU A 289 1.16 26.92 -0.73
CA GLU A 289 1.49 27.76 -1.87
C GLU A 289 2.35 26.98 -2.90
N PRO A 290 1.89 26.79 -4.15
CA PRO A 290 2.52 25.89 -5.13
C PRO A 290 4.01 26.18 -5.42
N TYR A 291 4.47 27.41 -5.19
CA TYR A 291 5.85 27.80 -5.46
C TYR A 291 6.88 27.15 -4.52
N ARG A 292 6.50 26.75 -3.29
CA ARG A 292 7.45 26.15 -2.33
C ARG A 292 7.84 24.72 -2.73
N VAL A 293 6.89 23.97 -3.30
CA VAL A 293 7.12 22.61 -3.81
C VAL A 293 8.05 22.67 -5.03
N LEU A 294 7.77 23.56 -5.98
CA LEU A 294 8.58 23.72 -7.20
C LEU A 294 10.03 24.13 -6.91
N LEU A 295 10.23 25.07 -5.97
CA LEU A 295 11.56 25.48 -5.52
C LEU A 295 12.33 24.33 -4.85
N THR A 296 11.65 23.51 -4.05
CA THR A 296 12.28 22.37 -3.35
C THR A 296 12.68 21.27 -4.32
N VAL A 297 11.79 20.90 -5.25
CA VAL A 297 12.09 19.92 -6.31
C VAL A 297 13.24 20.42 -7.20
N GLY A 298 13.22 21.69 -7.61
CA GLY A 298 14.30 22.31 -8.37
C GLY A 298 15.64 22.30 -7.62
N ALA A 299 15.63 22.60 -6.32
CA ALA A 299 16.84 22.57 -5.49
C ALA A 299 17.42 21.15 -5.34
N VAL A 300 16.57 20.14 -5.12
CA VAL A 300 17.00 18.73 -4.98
C VAL A 300 17.53 18.18 -6.31
N ALA A 301 16.87 18.48 -7.43
CA ALA A 301 17.35 18.12 -8.77
C ALA A 301 18.68 18.80 -9.09
N GLY A 302 18.83 20.07 -8.71
CA GLY A 302 20.09 20.82 -8.84
C GLY A 302 21.23 20.19 -8.03
N LEU A 303 20.98 19.84 -6.76
CA LEU A 303 21.99 19.24 -5.88
C LEU A 303 22.42 17.83 -6.32
N THR A 304 21.47 17.02 -6.81
CA THR A 304 21.77 15.69 -7.34
C THR A 304 22.58 15.75 -8.64
N ALA A 305 22.23 16.66 -9.56
CA ALA A 305 23.02 16.93 -10.76
C ALA A 305 24.43 17.42 -10.44
N LEU A 306 24.57 18.33 -9.46
CA LEU A 306 25.85 18.85 -9.00
C LEU A 306 26.71 17.74 -8.36
N GLY A 307 26.11 16.91 -7.51
CA GLY A 307 26.78 15.77 -6.88
C GLY A 307 27.28 14.75 -7.92
N TRP A 308 26.48 14.46 -8.94
CA TRP A 308 26.88 13.58 -10.04
C TRP A 308 28.01 14.15 -10.89
N ALA A 309 27.97 15.46 -11.17
CA ALA A 309 29.04 16.15 -11.90
C ALA A 309 30.36 16.15 -11.11
N LEU A 310 30.31 16.43 -9.81
CA LEU A 310 31.48 16.39 -8.92
C LEU A 310 32.05 14.98 -8.78
N TYR A 311 31.19 13.97 -8.61
CA TYR A 311 31.60 12.57 -8.56
C TYR A 311 32.24 12.11 -9.87
N SER A 312 31.65 12.46 -11.02
CA SER A 312 32.20 12.13 -12.34
C SER A 312 33.56 12.79 -12.58
N LYS A 313 33.73 14.04 -12.16
CA LYS A 313 35.01 14.77 -12.24
C LYS A 313 36.08 14.15 -11.32
N TYR A 314 35.71 13.80 -10.08
CA TYR A 314 36.61 13.09 -9.15
C TYR A 314 37.05 11.73 -9.70
N ARG A 315 36.12 10.97 -10.29
CA ARG A 315 36.44 9.65 -10.88
C ARG A 315 37.41 9.77 -12.05
N MET A 316 37.27 10.79 -12.90
CA MET A 316 38.21 11.04 -14.01
C MET A 316 39.61 11.42 -13.53
N GLN A 317 39.75 12.13 -12.40
CA GLN A 317 41.05 12.51 -11.86
C GLN A 317 41.81 11.36 -11.18
N LYS A 318 41.11 10.29 -10.75
CA LYS A 318 41.71 9.10 -10.12
C LYS A 318 42.10 8.00 -11.11
N SER A 319 41.76 8.15 -12.39
CA SER A 319 42.08 7.21 -13.46
C SER A 319 43.31 7.62 -14.28
N TYR A 320 44.09 8.58 -13.80
CA TYR A 320 45.41 8.97 -14.30
C TYR A 320 46.49 8.70 -13.26
#